data_AF-A0A7J2XAP9-F1
#
_entry.id   AF-A0A7J2XAP9-F1
#
_cell.length_a   1.000
_cell.length_b   1.000
_cell.length_c   1.000
_cell.angle_alpha   90.00
_cell.angle_beta   90.00
_cell.angle_gamma   90.00
#
_symmetry.space_group_name_H-M   'P 1'
#
loop_
_entity.id
_entity.type
_entity.pdbx_description
1 polymer ?
#
loop_
_entity_poly.entity_id
_entity_poly.type
_entity_poly.pdbx_seq_one_letter_code
_entity_poly.pdbx_strand_id
1 'polypeptide(L)' 'MSFEIRVVSNTPLIGDNDLERVTKTFLYQIGYLSKGADPEIPFKIFFDFFLKHPTKAWMVEEIASQLKVSKP' A
#
# COMPACT_ATOMS: atom_id res chain seq x y z
N MET A 1 20.72 -19.97 15.07
CA MET A 1 20.11 -19.67 13.77
C MET A 1 20.95 -18.61 13.09
N SER A 2 21.56 -18.92 11.95
CA SER A 2 22.25 -17.93 11.11
C SER A 2 21.27 -17.44 10.05
N PHE A 3 21.12 -16.14 9.90
CA PHE A 3 20.44 -15.55 8.75
C PHE A 3 21.48 -14.96 7.80
N GLU A 4 21.17 -14.96 6.51
CA GLU A 4 22.02 -14.40 5.46
C GLU A 4 21.25 -13.25 4.81
N ILE A 5 21.86 -12.07 4.76
CA ILE A 5 21.32 -10.92 4.02
C ILE A 5 21.83 -11.03 2.59
N ARG A 6 20.92 -11.25 1.64
CA ARG A 6 21.24 -11.27 0.21
C ARG A 6 20.82 -9.96 -0.43
N VAL A 7 21.78 -9.27 -1.05
CA VAL A 7 21.49 -8.10 -1.89
C VAL A 7 20.88 -8.59 -3.20
N VAL A 8 19.61 -8.30 -3.43
CA VAL A 8 18.87 -8.72 -4.64
C VAL A 8 19.02 -7.71 -5.78
N SER A 9 19.25 -6.43 -5.46
CA SER A 9 19.50 -5.36 -6.42
C SER A 9 20.37 -4.27 -5.78
N ASN A 10 21.29 -3.71 -6.55
CA ASN A 10 22.13 -2.58 -6.16
C ASN A 10 21.74 -1.28 -6.90
N THR A 11 20.70 -1.32 -7.74
CA THR A 11 20.21 -0.13 -8.43
C THR A 11 19.58 0.82 -7.41
N PRO A 12 20.08 2.07 -7.28
CA PRO A 12 19.52 3.02 -6.35
C PRO A 12 18.07 3.32 -6.71
N LEU A 13 17.20 3.42 -5.70
CA LEU A 13 15.84 3.86 -5.89
C LEU A 13 15.86 5.34 -6.27
N ILE A 14 15.43 5.63 -7.48
CA ILE A 14 15.21 6.99 -7.96
C ILE A 14 13.83 7.41 -7.44
N GLY A 15 13.72 8.64 -6.94
CA GLY A 15 12.42 9.18 -6.54
C GLY A 15 11.44 9.18 -7.72
N ASP A 16 10.17 8.91 -7.42
CA ASP A 16 9.06 9.03 -8.36
C ASP A 16 8.01 9.97 -7.74
N ASN A 17 7.37 10.78 -8.57
CA ASN A 17 6.34 11.73 -8.14
C ASN A 17 4.94 11.10 -8.14
N ASP A 18 4.77 9.93 -8.75
CA ASP A 18 3.54 9.16 -8.70
C ASP A 18 3.43 8.42 -7.37
N LEU A 19 2.65 8.99 -6.45
CA LEU A 19 2.41 8.42 -5.12
C LEU A 19 1.87 6.98 -5.18
N GLU A 20 1.04 6.64 -6.16
CA GLU A 20 0.47 5.29 -6.29
C GLU A 20 1.56 4.29 -6.65
N ARG A 21 2.38 4.64 -7.64
CA ARG A 21 3.49 3.80 -8.09
C ARG A 21 4.55 3.64 -7.00
N VAL A 22 4.88 4.71 -6.27
CA VAL A 22 5.81 4.65 -5.13
C VAL A 22 5.28 3.70 -4.06
N THR A 23 4.00 3.85 -3.70
CA THR A 23 3.37 3.02 -2.65
C THR A 23 3.33 1.56 -3.05
N LYS A 24 2.91 1.24 -4.28
CA LYS A 24 2.91 -0.13 -4.79
C LYS A 24 4.31 -0.72 -4.80
N THR A 25 5.29 0.01 -5.32
CA THR A 25 6.70 -0.41 -5.35
C THR A 25 7.21 -0.75 -3.94
N PHE A 26 6.96 0.14 -2.98
CA PHE A 26 7.36 -0.07 -1.58
C PHE A 26 6.71 -1.32 -0.99
N LEU A 27 5.40 -1.49 -1.15
CA LEU A 27 4.68 -2.65 -0.61
C LEU A 27 5.12 -3.97 -1.25
N TYR A 28 5.50 -3.99 -2.52
CA TYR A 28 6.11 -5.15 -3.17
C TYR A 28 7.51 -5.45 -2.62
N GLN A 29 8.31 -4.41 -2.35
CA GLN A 29 9.69 -4.57 -1.85
C GLN A 29 9.75 -5.16 -0.45
N ILE A 30 8.81 -4.78 0.43
CA ILE A 30 8.71 -5.34 1.79
C ILE A 30 7.95 -6.68 1.83
N GLY A 31 7.50 -7.18 0.67
CA GLY A 31 6.75 -8.44 0.57
C GLY A 31 5.32 -8.38 1.12
N TYR A 32 4.75 -7.18 1.30
CA TYR A 32 3.37 -7.01 1.75
C TYR A 32 2.36 -7.32 0.64
N LEU A 33 2.68 -6.91 -0.59
CA LEU A 33 1.94 -7.29 -1.78
C LEU A 33 2.71 -8.38 -2.55
N SER A 34 2.00 -9.42 -2.96
CA SER A 34 2.52 -10.45 -3.86
C SER A 34 2.35 -9.98 -5.30
N LYS A 35 3.34 -10.25 -6.16
CA LYS A 35 3.21 -9.98 -7.61
C LYS A 35 2.03 -10.78 -8.16
N GLY A 36 0.96 -10.10 -8.59
CA GLY A 36 -0.27 -10.71 -9.10
C GLY A 36 -1.37 -10.94 -8.07
N ALA A 37 -1.16 -10.58 -6.80
CA ALA A 37 -2.29 -10.41 -5.88
C ALA A 37 -3.06 -9.15 -6.28
N ASP A 38 -4.39 -9.24 -6.23
CA ASP A 38 -5.27 -8.09 -6.43
C ASP A 38 -5.84 -7.64 -5.07
N PRO A 39 -5.09 -6.87 -4.27
CA PRO A 39 -5.50 -6.41 -2.95
C PRO A 39 -6.45 -5.21 -3.07
N GLU A 40 -7.44 -5.23 -3.97
CA GLU A 40 -8.20 -4.04 -4.37
C GLU A 40 -8.71 -3.27 -3.15
N ILE A 41 -9.34 -3.95 -2.18
CA ILE A 41 -9.94 -3.26 -1.03
C ILE A 41 -8.89 -2.80 0.01
N PRO A 42 -8.00 -3.66 0.54
CA PRO A 42 -7.02 -3.22 1.54
C PRO A 42 -6.08 -2.12 1.03
N PHE A 43 -5.59 -2.25 -0.20
CA PHE A 43 -4.74 -1.22 -0.81
C PHE A 43 -5.50 0.08 -0.98
N LYS A 44 -6.74 0.03 -1.47
CA LYS A 44 -7.57 1.22 -1.70
C LYS A 44 -7.93 1.93 -0.40
N ILE A 45 -8.25 1.19 0.67
CA ILE A 45 -8.44 1.78 2.00
C ILE A 45 -7.18 2.53 2.44
N PHE A 46 -6.02 1.86 2.42
CA PHE A 46 -4.78 2.47 2.85
C PHE A 46 -4.38 3.67 1.99
N PHE A 47 -4.42 3.52 0.68
CA PHE A 47 -3.95 4.52 -0.27
C PHE A 47 -4.90 5.73 -0.36
N ASP A 48 -6.19 5.48 -0.60
CA ASP A 48 -7.14 6.57 -0.86
C ASP A 48 -7.55 7.32 0.40
N PHE A 49 -7.63 6.65 1.55
CA PHE A 49 -8.12 7.26 2.77
C PHE A 49 -6.98 7.68 3.69
N PHE A 50 -5.99 6.83 3.94
CA PHE A 50 -4.95 7.13 4.93
C PHE A 50 -3.76 7.87 4.32
N LEU A 51 -3.20 7.38 3.21
CA LEU A 51 -1.99 7.96 2.65
C LEU A 51 -2.24 9.33 1.99
N LYS A 52 -3.33 9.46 1.23
CA LYS A 52 -3.71 10.74 0.60
C LYS A 52 -4.23 11.78 1.60
N HIS A 53 -4.76 11.35 2.75
CA HIS A 53 -5.34 12.22 3.76
C HIS A 53 -4.83 11.89 5.17
N PRO A 54 -3.52 12.06 5.43
CA PRO A 54 -2.87 11.58 6.66
C PRO A 54 -3.35 12.27 7.93
N THR A 55 -3.93 13.46 7.82
CA THR A 55 -4.44 14.24 8.96
C THR A 55 -5.95 14.09 9.16
N LYS A 56 -6.65 13.40 8.25
CA LYS A 56 -8.10 13.23 8.33
C LYS A 56 -8.43 12.01 9.18
N ALA A 57 -9.24 12.23 10.21
CA ALA A 57 -9.91 11.13 10.90
C ALA A 57 -11.10 10.67 10.06
N TRP A 58 -11.13 9.38 9.72
CA TRP A 58 -12.19 8.77 8.92
C TRP A 58 -13.12 7.96 9.80
N MET A 59 -14.43 8.12 9.59
CA MET A 59 -15.43 7.23 10.17
C MET A 59 -15.54 5.95 9.33
N VAL A 60 -15.77 4.80 9.97
CA VAL A 60 -15.89 3.52 9.28
C VAL A 60 -17.06 3.55 8.29
N GLU A 61 -18.15 4.21 8.67
CA GLU A 61 -19.34 4.43 7.83
C GLU A 61 -19.00 5.22 6.56
N GLU A 62 -18.13 6.23 6.68
CA GLU A 62 -17.71 7.07 5.55
C GLU A 62 -16.90 6.24 4.55
N ILE A 63 -15.95 5.44 5.04
CA ILE A 63 -15.13 4.55 4.20
C ILE A 63 -16.01 3.51 3.50
N ALA A 64 -16.90 2.84 4.25
CA ALA A 64 -17.80 1.83 3.70
C ALA A 64 -18.74 2.39 2.63
N SER A 65 -19.28 3.59 2.86
CA SER A 65 -20.12 4.30 1.91
C SER A 65 -19.37 4.64 0.62
N GLN A 66 -18.16 5.18 0.71
CA GLN A 66 -17.35 5.54 -0.47
C GLN A 66 -16.90 4.30 -1.26
N LEU A 67 -16.62 3.20 -0.57
CA LEU A 67 -16.23 1.93 -1.20
C LEU A 67 -17.42 1.11 -1.72
N LYS A 68 -18.67 1.51 -1.44
CA LYS A 68 -19.90 0.78 -1.77
C LYS A 68 -19.91 -0.66 -1.24
N VAL A 69 -19.39 -0.85 -0.04
CA VAL A 69 -19.33 -2.15 0.63
C VAL A 69 -20.19 -2.16 1.89
N SER A 70 -20.71 -3.32 2.27
CA SER A 70 -21.38 -3.49 3.57
C SER A 70 -20.36 -3.67 4.69
N LYS A 71 -20.76 -3.37 5.92
CA LYS A 71 -19.98 -3.74 7.12
C LYS A 71 -19.89 -5.29 7.19
N PRO A 72 -18.75 -5.86 7.62
CA PRO A 72 -18.67 -7.27 7.96
C PRO A 72 -19.58 -7.62 9.14
#